data_AF-A0AAD8UXF1-F1
#
_entry.id   AF-A0AAD8UXF1-F1
#
_cell.length_a   1.000
_cell.length_b   1.000
_cell.length_c   1.000
_cell.angle_alpha   90.00
_cell.angle_beta   90.00
_cell.angle_gamma   90.00
#
_symmetry.space_group_name_H-M   'P 1'
#
loop_
_entity.id
_entity.type
_entity.pdbx_description
1 polymer ?
#
loop_
_entity_poly.entity_id
_entity_poly.type
_entity_poly.pdbx_seq_one_letter_code
_entity_poly.pdbx_strand_id
1 'polypeptide(L)'
;MLITKTLAVVIIATAAEACANYHQCRCTMEDGSINNTATGAALTYLNTKGFNIIYNYPATQDNDGTLWIKRYFNVVNGDWVPLNNCKVREACTKVGATGNDSWCEH
;
A
#
# COMPACT_ATOMS: atom_id res chain seq x y z
N MET A 1 -3.44 16.62 49.50
CA MET A 1 -3.73 15.40 48.72
C MET A 1 -3.66 15.79 47.25
N LEU A 2 -2.51 15.60 46.60
CA LEU A 2 -2.34 15.94 45.17
C LEU A 2 -2.32 14.61 44.40
N ILE A 3 -3.34 14.36 43.59
CA ILE A 3 -3.41 13.19 42.70
C ILE A 3 -2.78 13.63 41.37
N THR A 4 -1.52 13.26 41.17
CA THR A 4 -0.81 13.48 39.91
C THR A 4 -1.44 12.59 38.84
N LYS A 5 -2.16 13.20 37.89
CA LYS A 5 -2.68 12.51 36.70
C LYS A 5 -1.51 12.22 35.75
N THR A 6 -1.08 10.96 35.70
CA THR A 6 -0.10 10.50 34.70
C THR A 6 -0.80 10.42 33.35
N LEU A 7 -0.46 11.32 32.44
CA LEU A 7 -0.86 11.26 31.03
C LEU A 7 -0.01 10.17 30.36
N ALA A 8 -0.60 9.01 30.08
CA ALA A 8 0.06 7.98 29.27
C ALA A 8 0.08 8.46 27.82
N VAL A 9 1.19 9.04 27.39
CA VAL A 9 1.46 9.30 25.97
C VAL A 9 1.80 7.96 25.33
N VAL A 10 0.83 7.33 24.69
CA VAL A 10 1.08 6.20 23.81
C VAL A 10 1.78 6.75 22.58
N ILE A 11 3.10 6.61 22.54
CA ILE A 11 3.90 6.83 21.33
C ILE A 11 3.60 5.64 20.42
N ILE A 12 2.63 5.79 19.53
CA ILE A 12 2.43 4.84 18.43
C ILE A 12 3.60 5.10 17.48
N ALA A 13 4.68 4.35 17.64
CA ALA A 13 5.72 4.29 16.65
C ALA A 13 5.11 3.67 15.38
N THR A 14 4.61 4.51 14.47
CA THR A 14 4.34 4.07 13.12
C THR A 14 5.71 3.74 12.53
N ALA A 15 6.02 2.45 12.45
CA ALA A 15 7.16 1.99 11.68
C ALA A 15 6.88 2.42 10.24
N ALA A 16 7.41 3.58 9.84
CA ALA A 16 7.52 3.95 8.45
C ALA A 16 8.46 2.91 7.84
N GLU A 17 7.90 1.81 7.35
CA GLU A 17 8.67 0.84 6.58
C GLU A 17 9.36 1.60 5.47
N ALA A 18 10.70 1.52 5.45
CA ALA A 18 11.51 2.15 4.42
C ALA A 18 11.00 1.71 3.04
N CYS A 19 11.03 2.63 2.08
CA CYS A 19 10.56 2.34 0.73
C CYS A 19 11.38 1.19 0.13
N ALA A 20 10.75 0.04 -0.07
CA ALA A 20 11.41 -1.20 -0.46
C ALA A 20 10.64 -1.92 -1.58
N ASN A 21 11.37 -2.78 -2.30
CA ASN A 21 10.77 -3.74 -3.21
C ASN A 21 9.96 -4.76 -2.43
N TYR A 22 8.90 -5.25 -3.04
CA TYR A 22 7.95 -6.20 -2.46
C TYR A 22 7.59 -7.26 -3.52
N HIS A 23 6.99 -8.37 -3.12
CA HIS A 23 6.40 -9.37 -4.01
C HIS A 23 4.99 -8.96 -4.44
N GLN A 24 4.12 -8.71 -3.46
CA GLN A 24 2.77 -8.17 -3.65
C GLN A 24 2.31 -7.33 -2.45
N CYS A 25 1.44 -6.37 -2.70
CA CYS A 25 0.86 -5.45 -1.70
C CYS A 25 -0.66 -5.39 -1.82
N ARG A 26 -1.34 -4.97 -0.76
CA ARG A 26 -2.79 -4.71 -0.76
C ARG A 26 -3.12 -3.57 0.18
N CYS A 27 -4.21 -2.85 -0.10
CA CYS A 27 -4.67 -1.78 0.76
C CYS A 27 -5.41 -2.35 1.98
N THR A 28 -5.17 -1.75 3.15
CA THR A 28 -5.84 -2.10 4.40
C THR A 28 -6.57 -0.89 4.99
N MET A 29 -7.62 -1.15 5.75
CA MET A 29 -8.34 -0.15 6.54
C MET A 29 -7.61 0.14 7.86
N GLU A 30 -8.12 1.12 8.62
CA GLU A 30 -7.58 1.53 9.93
C GLU A 30 -7.56 0.40 10.96
N ASP A 31 -8.54 -0.50 10.91
CA ASP A 31 -8.61 -1.70 11.74
C ASP A 31 -7.69 -2.84 11.25
N GLY A 32 -6.91 -2.61 10.20
CA GLY A 32 -6.03 -3.60 9.58
C GLY A 32 -6.73 -4.59 8.64
N SER A 33 -8.05 -4.47 8.46
CA SER A 33 -8.79 -5.33 7.54
C SER A 33 -8.42 -5.06 6.08
N ILE A 34 -8.52 -6.09 5.24
CA ILE A 34 -8.24 -6.01 3.81
C ILE A 34 -9.34 -5.23 3.10
N ASN A 35 -8.97 -4.33 2.19
CA ASN A 35 -9.92 -3.62 1.35
C ASN A 35 -9.64 -3.85 -0.15
N ASN A 36 -10.36 -4.79 -0.75
CA ASN A 36 -10.26 -5.11 -2.18
C ASN A 36 -10.70 -3.96 -3.08
N THR A 37 -11.72 -3.20 -2.68
CA THR A 37 -12.19 -2.03 -3.44
C THR A 37 -11.12 -0.96 -3.52
N ALA A 38 -10.50 -0.62 -2.37
CA ALA A 38 -9.38 0.30 -2.33
C ALA A 38 -8.17 -0.25 -3.10
N THR A 39 -7.90 -1.56 -3.00
CA THR A 39 -6.79 -2.18 -3.75
C THR A 39 -6.98 -2.06 -5.26
N GLY A 40 -8.20 -2.29 -5.77
CA GLY A 40 -8.50 -2.10 -7.20
C GLY A 40 -8.47 -0.64 -7.64
N ALA A 41 -8.92 0.27 -6.78
CA ALA A 41 -8.83 1.71 -7.04
C ALA A 41 -7.37 2.20 -7.05
N ALA A 42 -6.54 1.74 -6.10
CA ALA A 42 -5.11 2.05 -6.03
C ALA A 42 -4.38 1.54 -7.27
N LEU A 43 -4.73 0.34 -7.74
CA LEU A 43 -4.23 -0.20 -9.00
C LEU A 43 -4.57 0.69 -10.20
N THR A 44 -5.82 1.16 -10.26
CA THR A 44 -6.26 2.10 -11.29
C THR A 44 -5.47 3.41 -11.22
N TYR A 45 -5.26 3.95 -10.01
CA TYR A 45 -4.45 5.14 -9.81
C TYR A 45 -2.99 4.94 -10.27
N LEU A 46 -2.35 3.83 -9.90
CA LEU A 46 -0.99 3.51 -10.31
C LEU A 46 -0.85 3.40 -11.85
N ASN A 47 -1.84 2.83 -12.53
CA ASN A 47 -1.89 2.80 -13.99
C ASN A 47 -1.88 4.22 -14.59
N THR A 48 -2.62 5.18 -13.99
CA THR A 48 -2.60 6.59 -14.45
C THR A 48 -1.24 7.27 -14.23
N LYS A 49 -0.39 6.72 -13.36
CA LYS A 49 0.97 7.21 -13.08
C LYS A 49 2.04 6.55 -13.95
N GLY A 50 1.64 5.77 -14.94
CA GLY A 50 2.55 5.10 -15.86
C GLY A 50 3.04 3.74 -15.39
N PHE A 51 2.58 3.23 -14.23
CA PHE A 51 2.75 1.81 -13.90
C PHE A 51 1.77 0.97 -14.72
N ASN A 52 1.92 1.07 -16.05
CA ASN A 52 1.05 0.53 -17.07
C ASN A 52 1.59 -0.81 -17.58
N ILE A 53 0.65 -1.60 -18.08
CA ILE A 53 0.79 -3.02 -18.35
C ILE A 53 1.16 -3.20 -19.81
N ILE A 54 2.42 -3.45 -20.12
CA ILE A 54 2.75 -3.92 -21.46
C ILE A 54 2.48 -5.43 -21.58
N TYR A 55 2.56 -6.22 -20.49
CA TYR A 55 2.54 -7.70 -20.61
C TYR A 55 1.83 -8.54 -19.52
N ASN A 56 1.33 -8.02 -18.39
CA ASN A 56 0.64 -8.87 -17.41
C ASN A 56 -0.26 -8.11 -16.43
N TYR A 57 -1.49 -8.60 -16.18
CA TYR A 57 -2.46 -7.91 -15.32
C TYR A 57 -1.85 -7.62 -13.95
N PRO A 58 -1.91 -6.35 -13.47
CA PRO A 58 -1.13 -5.93 -12.34
C PRO A 58 -1.82 -6.27 -11.00
N ALA A 59 -2.67 -7.28 -11.03
CA ALA A 59 -3.28 -7.82 -9.85
C ALA A 59 -3.29 -9.35 -9.85
N THR A 60 -3.23 -9.92 -8.67
CA THR A 60 -3.65 -11.31 -8.42
C THR A 60 -4.79 -11.34 -7.43
N GLN A 61 -5.54 -12.43 -7.51
CA GLN A 61 -6.51 -12.77 -6.51
C GLN A 61 -6.11 -14.11 -5.90
N ASP A 62 -6.11 -14.23 -4.57
CA ASP A 62 -5.94 -15.53 -3.92
C ASP A 62 -7.26 -16.32 -3.86
N ASN A 63 -7.20 -17.53 -3.31
CA ASN A 63 -8.35 -18.43 -3.21
C ASN A 63 -9.49 -17.86 -2.35
N ASP A 64 -9.18 -16.92 -1.45
CA ASP A 64 -10.15 -16.25 -0.58
C ASP A 64 -10.76 -15.01 -1.25
N GLY A 65 -10.38 -14.73 -2.50
CA GLY A 65 -10.87 -13.58 -3.23
C GLY A 65 -10.16 -12.28 -2.88
N THR A 66 -9.05 -12.30 -2.13
CA THR A 66 -8.30 -11.08 -1.81
C THR A 66 -7.52 -10.59 -3.01
N LEU A 67 -7.66 -9.31 -3.32
CA LEU A 67 -6.93 -8.65 -4.39
C LEU A 67 -5.55 -8.20 -3.91
N TRP A 68 -4.57 -8.39 -4.77
CA TRP A 68 -3.16 -8.09 -4.56
C TRP A 68 -2.61 -7.30 -5.73
N ILE A 69 -1.84 -6.25 -5.47
CA ILE A 69 -1.03 -5.51 -6.43
C ILE A 69 0.36 -6.17 -6.42
N LYS A 70 0.79 -6.85 -7.49
CA LYS A 70 2.16 -7.41 -7.50
C LYS A 70 3.21 -6.32 -7.70
N ARG A 71 4.47 -6.73 -7.71
CA ARG A 71 5.58 -5.89 -8.16
C ARG A 71 5.45 -5.59 -9.65
N TYR A 72 5.62 -4.32 -10.02
CA TYR A 72 5.66 -3.87 -11.41
C TYR A 72 6.78 -2.86 -11.64
N PHE A 73 6.95 -2.46 -12.89
CA PHE A 73 7.88 -1.43 -13.30
C PHE A 73 7.16 -0.42 -14.19
N ASN A 74 7.52 0.85 -14.06
CA ASN A 74 7.20 1.91 -15.01
C ASN A 74 8.45 2.14 -15.89
N VAL A 75 8.26 2.65 -17.11
CA VAL A 75 9.36 3.14 -17.95
C VAL A 75 9.32 4.66 -17.95
N VAL A 76 10.31 5.30 -17.32
CA VAL A 76 10.44 6.76 -17.26
C VAL A 76 11.72 7.14 -17.98
N ASN A 77 11.62 7.92 -19.07
CA ASN A 77 12.78 8.33 -19.88
C ASN A 77 13.67 7.18 -20.39
N GLY A 78 13.11 5.98 -20.57
CA GLY A 78 13.85 4.78 -20.98
C GLY A 78 14.40 3.95 -19.81
N ASP A 79 14.27 4.44 -18.58
CA ASP A 79 14.69 3.71 -17.38
C ASP A 79 13.53 2.93 -16.75
N TRP A 80 13.82 1.68 -16.34
CA TRP A 80 12.88 0.84 -15.61
C TRP A 80 12.84 1.23 -14.14
N VAL A 81 11.74 1.86 -13.72
CA VAL A 81 11.51 2.30 -12.34
C VAL A 81 10.61 1.29 -11.63
N PRO A 82 11.10 0.54 -10.63
CA PRO A 82 10.27 -0.42 -9.90
C PRO A 82 9.21 0.30 -9.07
N LEU A 83 8.01 -0.31 -9.02
CA LEU A 83 6.99 0.02 -8.05
C LEU A 83 7.46 -0.48 -6.68
N ASN A 84 7.54 0.42 -5.71
CA ASN A 84 7.91 0.13 -4.32
C ASN A 84 6.69 0.26 -3.39
N ASN A 85 6.80 -0.27 -2.18
CA ASN A 85 5.71 -0.26 -1.20
C ASN A 85 5.24 1.18 -0.87
N CYS A 86 6.11 2.18 -0.87
CA CYS A 86 5.73 3.58 -0.66
C CYS A 86 4.81 4.15 -1.75
N LYS A 87 4.99 3.75 -3.00
CA LYS A 87 4.11 4.16 -4.10
C LYS A 87 2.75 3.48 -4.02
N VAL A 88 2.72 2.22 -3.58
CA VAL A 88 1.47 1.54 -3.27
C VAL A 88 0.76 2.20 -2.08
N ARG A 89 1.53 2.56 -1.05
CA ARG A 89 1.09 3.31 0.12
C ARG A 89 0.38 4.61 -0.29
N GLU A 90 1.07 5.43 -1.06
CA GLU A 90 0.55 6.68 -1.63
C GLU A 90 -0.76 6.45 -2.41
N ALA A 91 -0.80 5.39 -3.23
CA ALA A 91 -1.99 5.04 -4.01
C ALA A 91 -3.18 4.63 -3.13
N CYS A 92 -2.95 3.78 -2.13
CA CYS A 92 -3.95 3.34 -1.17
C CYS A 92 -4.51 4.52 -0.35
N THR A 93 -3.65 5.40 0.19
CA THR A 93 -4.08 6.62 0.89
C THR A 93 -4.89 7.52 -0.04
N LYS A 94 -4.48 7.66 -1.31
CA LYS A 94 -5.15 8.52 -2.30
C LYS A 94 -6.59 8.08 -2.61
N VAL A 95 -6.85 6.77 -2.54
CA VAL A 95 -8.17 6.18 -2.82
C VAL A 95 -8.99 5.92 -1.55
N GLY A 96 -8.52 6.41 -0.40
CA GLY A 96 -9.27 6.39 0.85
C GLY A 96 -9.07 5.14 1.71
N ALA A 97 -8.00 4.36 1.50
CA ALA A 97 -7.57 3.42 2.53
C ALA A 97 -6.96 4.22 3.70
N THR A 98 -7.54 4.09 4.90
CA THR A 98 -7.20 4.94 6.05
C THR A 98 -6.34 4.26 7.11
N GLY A 99 -5.87 3.02 6.90
CA GLY A 99 -4.93 2.37 7.82
C GLY A 99 -3.49 2.84 7.65
N ASN A 100 -2.52 2.10 8.23
CA ASN A 100 -1.07 2.22 7.93
C ASN A 100 -0.73 1.75 6.48
N ASP A 101 -1.64 2.11 5.58
CA ASP A 101 -1.56 2.45 4.17
C ASP A 101 -1.25 1.34 3.15
N SER A 102 -0.66 0.21 3.51
CA SER A 102 -0.68 -1.02 2.69
C SER A 102 0.04 -2.13 3.43
N TRP A 103 -0.41 -3.38 3.24
CA TRP A 103 0.31 -4.56 3.70
C TRP A 103 1.03 -5.18 2.51
N CYS A 104 2.34 -5.40 2.63
CA CYS A 104 3.20 -5.90 1.57
C CYS A 104 3.97 -7.15 2.00
N GLU A 105 4.01 -8.15 1.13
CA GLU A 105 4.91 -9.30 1.21
C GLU A 105 6.28 -8.92 0.65
N HIS A 106 7.35 -9.24 1.38
CA HIS A 106 8.74 -8.97 1.00
C HIS A 106 9.50 -10.25 0.68
#